data_AF-A0A969MVD8-F1
#
_entry.id   AF-A0A969MVD8-F1
#
_cell.length_a   1.000
_cell.length_b   1.000
_cell.length_c   1.000
_cell.angle_alpha   90.00
_cell.angle_beta   90.00
_cell.angle_gamma   90.00
#
_symmetry.space_group_name_H-M   'P 1'
#
loop_
_entity.id
_entity.type
_entity.pdbx_description
1 polymer ?
#
loop_
_entity_poly.entity_id
_entity_poly.type
_entity_poly.pdbx_seq_one_letter_code
_entity_poly.pdbx_strand_id
1 'polypeptide(L)'
;MNWEQGQQIELVIDNLSDDGNGVGRYQERVVFVPNTVPGDRVLAKVIQLKPKFATARLEMVLAASEHRIRPQCIVADKCGGCQWQAVSHDYQLQSKQNQVIQALQRIGGFQDVPISPILPAPAAFGYRNKVTYPYGLSTTGQVQAGYYRQGSHRLVNINQCPIQDAQLDPLLAAVKQDIQHQGWSIYDEDNHTGTLRHLCLRVGRRTGEILLTLVVKGQEVTKTPEKVPLGVENTERSPHLLLKKRRKTVPASATKIIDSGSHRHSKTVVTDAADLSGLEAQAQRCWSSIPS
;
A
#
# COMPACT_ATOMS: atom_id res chain seq x y z
N MET A 1 14.79 37.82 -8.85
CA MET A 1 13.42 37.50 -9.34
C MET A 1 12.68 36.79 -8.22
N ASN A 2 11.49 37.29 -7.87
CA ASN A 2 10.67 36.73 -6.79
C ASN A 2 9.91 35.52 -7.33
N TRP A 3 10.01 34.39 -6.63
CA TRP A 3 9.13 33.26 -6.88
C TRP A 3 7.80 33.53 -6.20
N GLU A 4 6.71 33.22 -6.88
CA GLU A 4 5.37 33.40 -6.33
C GLU A 4 4.62 32.06 -6.30
N GLN A 5 3.84 31.85 -5.25
CA GLN A 5 2.95 30.70 -5.18
C GLN A 5 1.88 30.85 -6.28
N GLY A 6 1.65 29.79 -7.04
CA GLY A 6 0.73 29.78 -8.17
C GLY A 6 1.39 30.09 -9.52
N GLN A 7 2.66 30.50 -9.52
CA GLN A 7 3.45 30.68 -10.74
C GLN A 7 3.57 29.36 -11.52
N GLN A 8 3.47 29.44 -12.86
CA GLN A 8 3.79 28.33 -13.75
C GLN A 8 5.25 28.41 -14.19
N ILE A 9 5.93 27.28 -14.14
CA ILE A 9 7.33 27.13 -14.52
C ILE A 9 7.48 25.93 -15.46
N GLU A 10 8.32 26.08 -16.48
CA GLU A 10 8.76 24.98 -17.32
C GLU A 10 10.10 24.47 -16.81
N LEU A 11 10.22 23.15 -16.62
CA LEU A 11 11.45 22.50 -16.19
C LEU A 11 11.55 21.08 -16.72
N VAL A 12 12.79 20.59 -16.76
CA VAL A 12 13.09 19.17 -17.00
C VAL A 12 13.21 18.46 -15.65
N ILE A 13 12.71 17.24 -15.59
CA ILE A 13 12.85 16.37 -14.42
C ILE A 13 14.14 15.59 -14.55
N ASP A 14 15.06 15.77 -13.62
CA ASP A 14 16.41 15.20 -13.66
C ASP A 14 16.49 13.85 -12.94
N ASN A 15 15.74 13.69 -11.85
CA ASN A 15 15.85 12.52 -10.98
C ASN A 15 14.54 12.26 -10.20
N LEU A 16 14.53 11.20 -9.38
CA LEU A 16 13.48 10.88 -8.42
C LEU A 16 14.02 11.01 -6.99
N SER A 17 13.22 11.60 -6.12
CA SER A 17 13.47 11.57 -4.67
C SER A 17 13.09 10.20 -4.08
N ASP A 18 13.47 9.99 -2.82
CA ASP A 18 13.18 8.79 -2.03
C ASP A 18 11.68 8.60 -1.76
N ASP A 19 10.95 9.70 -1.56
CA ASP A 19 9.48 9.73 -1.46
C ASP A 19 8.78 9.71 -2.82
N GLY A 20 9.55 9.63 -3.89
CA GLY A 20 9.12 9.29 -5.23
C GLY A 20 8.59 10.44 -6.08
N ASN A 21 8.90 11.68 -5.71
CA ASN A 21 8.62 12.85 -6.53
C ASN A 21 9.69 12.99 -7.62
N GLY A 22 9.30 13.53 -8.77
CA GLY A 22 10.29 14.02 -9.73
C GLY A 22 11.02 15.23 -9.15
N VAL A 23 12.31 15.30 -9.41
CA VAL A 23 13.19 16.38 -8.94
C VAL A 23 13.78 17.03 -10.16
N GLY A 24 13.55 18.32 -10.32
CA GLY A 24 14.19 19.13 -11.34
C GLY A 24 14.71 20.44 -10.75
N ARG A 25 15.38 21.24 -11.59
CA ARG A 25 15.86 22.56 -11.20
C ARG A 25 15.26 23.65 -12.08
N TYR A 26 14.91 24.75 -11.43
CA TYR A 26 14.53 25.99 -12.10
C TYR A 26 15.30 27.13 -11.43
N GLN A 27 16.10 27.88 -12.18
CA GLN A 27 16.85 29.05 -11.68
C GLN A 27 17.57 28.79 -10.34
N GLU A 28 18.42 27.75 -10.29
CA GLU A 28 19.20 27.30 -9.12
C GLU A 28 18.43 26.65 -7.96
N ARG A 29 17.10 26.62 -7.98
CA ARG A 29 16.29 25.98 -6.93
C ARG A 29 15.84 24.58 -7.32
N VAL A 30 15.86 23.69 -6.32
CA VAL A 30 15.29 22.35 -6.44
C VAL A 30 13.77 22.44 -6.39
N VAL A 31 13.11 21.80 -7.34
CA VAL A 31 11.65 21.72 -7.44
C VAL A 31 11.22 20.26 -7.41
N PHE A 32 10.36 19.91 -6.45
CA PHE A 32 9.72 18.60 -6.37
C PHE A 32 8.39 18.64 -7.12
N VAL A 33 8.21 17.73 -8.06
CA VAL A 33 7.02 17.62 -8.91
C VAL A 33 6.52 16.16 -8.88
N PRO A 34 5.52 15.82 -8.05
CA PRO A 34 4.92 14.49 -8.04
C PRO A 34 4.33 14.11 -9.40
N ASN A 35 4.16 12.81 -9.66
CA ASN A 35 3.59 12.25 -10.91
C ASN A 35 4.40 12.54 -12.19
N THR A 36 5.71 12.79 -12.05
CA THR A 36 6.63 12.99 -13.17
C THR A 36 7.73 11.94 -13.20
N VAL A 37 8.38 11.81 -14.36
CA VAL A 37 9.40 10.81 -14.67
C VAL A 37 10.67 11.53 -15.10
N PRO A 38 11.86 11.10 -14.68
CA PRO A 38 13.12 11.68 -15.15
C PRO A 38 13.21 11.66 -16.68
N GLY A 39 13.61 12.79 -17.26
CA GLY A 39 13.60 13.07 -18.69
C GLY A 39 12.34 13.79 -19.17
N ASP A 40 11.27 13.89 -18.38
CA ASP A 40 10.10 14.66 -18.77
C ASP A 40 10.44 16.16 -18.82
N ARG A 41 9.95 16.84 -19.86
CA ARG A 41 9.81 18.31 -19.85
C ARG A 41 8.38 18.67 -19.49
N VAL A 42 8.18 19.43 -18.43
CA VAL A 42 6.86 19.66 -17.84
C VAL A 42 6.58 21.14 -17.62
N LEU A 43 5.30 21.50 -17.74
CA LEU A 43 4.75 22.71 -17.16
C LEU A 43 4.21 22.37 -15.77
N ALA A 44 4.74 23.02 -14.75
CA ALA A 44 4.37 22.79 -13.36
C ALA A 44 3.94 24.09 -12.68
N LYS A 45 2.93 24.01 -11.81
CA LYS A 45 2.45 25.14 -11.00
C LYS A 45 3.02 25.06 -9.60
N VAL A 46 3.76 26.08 -9.17
CA VAL A 46 4.33 26.16 -7.83
C VAL A 46 3.21 26.20 -6.79
N ILE A 47 3.17 25.21 -5.89
CA ILE A 47 2.14 25.12 -4.84
C ILE A 47 2.68 25.50 -3.46
N GLN A 48 3.99 25.36 -3.24
CA GLN A 48 4.61 25.70 -1.96
C GLN A 48 6.04 26.17 -2.20
N LEU A 49 6.41 27.26 -1.51
CA LEU A 49 7.76 27.80 -1.51
C LEU A 49 8.40 27.65 -0.14
N LYS A 50 9.63 27.13 -0.13
CA LYS A 50 10.50 27.08 1.04
C LYS A 50 11.83 27.76 0.68
N PRO A 51 12.66 28.14 1.67
CA PRO A 51 13.92 28.84 1.40
C PRO A 51 14.88 28.09 0.47
N LYS A 52 14.91 26.75 0.55
CA LYS A 52 15.86 25.89 -0.19
C LYS A 52 15.25 25.13 -1.37
N PHE A 53 13.93 25.00 -1.43
CA PHE A 53 13.24 24.21 -2.44
C PHE A 53 11.81 24.71 -2.66
N ALA A 54 11.20 24.26 -3.74
CA ALA A 54 9.78 24.44 -3.98
C ALA A 54 9.11 23.09 -4.23
N THR A 55 7.82 23.02 -3.95
CA THR A 55 6.97 21.94 -4.42
C THR A 55 6.04 22.51 -5.48
N ALA A 56 5.93 21.83 -6.61
CA ALA A 56 5.04 22.18 -7.70
C ALA A 56 4.13 21.00 -8.05
N ARG A 57 2.98 21.31 -8.63
CA ARG A 57 2.03 20.33 -9.16
C ARG A 57 2.19 20.27 -10.67
N LEU A 58 2.28 19.06 -11.22
CA LEU A 58 2.25 18.85 -12.66
C LEU A 58 0.94 19.41 -13.24
N GLU A 59 1.04 20.32 -14.21
CA GLU A 59 -0.10 20.80 -15.02
C GLU A 59 -0.13 20.07 -16.37
N MET A 60 1.03 19.96 -17.02
CA MET A 60 1.14 19.33 -18.34
C MET A 60 2.52 18.72 -18.57
N VAL A 61 2.57 17.56 -19.23
CA VAL A 61 3.81 17.02 -19.79
C VAL A 61 3.95 17.58 -21.21
N LEU A 62 4.96 18.42 -21.42
CA LEU A 62 5.24 19.07 -22.70
C LEU A 62 6.02 18.13 -23.64
N ALA A 63 6.91 17.32 -23.07
CA ALA A 63 7.58 16.23 -23.75
C ALA A 63 7.77 15.07 -22.76
N ALA A 64 7.32 13.87 -23.14
CA ALA A 64 7.43 12.68 -22.32
C ALA A 64 8.84 12.09 -22.38
N SER A 65 9.36 11.65 -21.24
CA SER A 65 10.56 10.83 -21.14
C SER A 65 10.40 9.50 -21.88
N GLU A 66 11.49 8.96 -22.40
CA GLU A 66 11.55 7.58 -22.91
C GLU A 66 11.27 6.52 -21.82
N HIS A 67 11.51 6.87 -20.55
CA HIS A 67 11.24 6.00 -19.41
C HIS A 67 9.80 6.11 -18.90
N ARG A 68 8.98 6.98 -19.49
CA ARG A 68 7.60 7.15 -19.10
C ARG A 68 6.74 6.04 -19.70
N ILE A 69 6.05 5.30 -18.82
CA ILE A 69 5.08 4.28 -19.19
C ILE A 69 3.67 4.69 -18.73
N ARG A 70 2.65 4.08 -19.34
CA ARG A 70 1.27 4.22 -18.86
C ARG A 70 1.10 3.39 -17.59
N PRO A 71 0.68 3.99 -16.46
CA PRO A 71 0.37 3.23 -15.24
C PRO A 71 -0.71 2.18 -15.47
N GLN A 72 -0.57 1.00 -14.86
CA GLN A 72 -1.61 -0.04 -14.89
C GLN A 72 -2.81 0.33 -14.01
N CYS A 73 -2.59 1.11 -12.94
CA CYS A 73 -3.66 1.58 -12.07
C CYS A 73 -4.25 2.90 -12.59
N ILE A 74 -5.55 2.90 -12.86
CA ILE A 74 -6.31 4.07 -13.35
C ILE A 74 -6.35 5.27 -12.37
N VAL A 75 -5.97 5.05 -11.11
CA VAL A 75 -5.93 6.09 -10.07
C VAL A 75 -4.52 6.26 -9.50
N ALA A 76 -3.47 5.83 -10.22
CA ALA A 76 -2.08 5.95 -9.77
C ALA A 76 -1.67 7.40 -9.46
N ASP A 77 -2.24 8.38 -10.17
CA ASP A 77 -1.98 9.82 -10.01
C ASP A 77 -2.66 10.44 -8.77
N LYS A 78 -3.63 9.74 -8.18
CA LYS A 78 -4.45 10.19 -7.04
C LYS A 78 -4.17 9.39 -5.78
N CYS A 79 -3.99 8.08 -5.92
CA CYS A 79 -3.77 7.15 -4.82
C CYS A 79 -2.36 7.33 -4.26
N GLY A 80 -2.21 7.52 -2.94
CA GLY A 80 -0.91 7.63 -2.28
C GLY A 80 -0.16 6.29 -2.15
N GLY A 81 -0.63 5.21 -2.78
CA GLY A 81 -0.08 3.87 -2.63
C GLY A 81 1.09 3.54 -3.55
N CYS A 82 1.20 4.17 -4.73
CA CYS A 82 2.24 3.84 -5.72
C CYS A 82 2.75 5.08 -6.44
N GLN A 83 3.97 5.51 -6.13
CA GLN A 83 4.54 6.75 -6.65
C GLN A 83 5.15 6.61 -8.05
N TRP A 84 5.61 5.40 -8.42
CA TRP A 84 6.46 5.20 -9.61
C TRP A 84 5.82 4.38 -10.74
N GLN A 85 4.50 4.16 -10.74
CA GLN A 85 3.88 3.35 -11.81
C GLN A 85 4.03 3.96 -13.22
N ALA A 86 4.31 5.26 -13.33
CA ALA A 86 4.60 5.92 -14.59
C ALA A 86 6.07 5.76 -15.04
N VAL A 87 6.95 5.24 -14.19
CA VAL A 87 8.38 5.05 -14.45
C VAL A 87 8.59 3.62 -14.93
N SER A 88 9.34 3.41 -16.01
CA SER A 88 9.69 2.08 -16.51
C SER A 88 10.41 1.26 -15.44
N HIS A 89 10.16 -0.04 -15.39
CA HIS A 89 10.69 -0.90 -14.33
C HIS A 89 12.23 -0.87 -14.28
N ASP A 90 12.89 -0.88 -15.44
CA ASP A 90 14.35 -0.82 -15.52
C ASP A 90 14.90 0.48 -14.93
N TYR A 91 14.24 1.60 -15.21
CA TYR A 91 14.63 2.89 -14.64
C TYR A 91 14.32 2.97 -13.15
N GLN A 92 13.27 2.28 -12.65
CA GLN A 92 13.04 2.16 -11.20
C GLN A 92 14.19 1.42 -10.50
N LEU A 93 14.72 0.35 -11.11
CA LEU A 93 15.88 -0.38 -10.55
C LEU A 93 17.13 0.49 -10.53
N GLN A 94 17.42 1.18 -11.65
CA GLN A 94 18.53 2.13 -11.73
C GLN A 94 18.40 3.25 -10.70
N SER A 95 17.20 3.83 -10.54
CA SER A 95 16.94 4.88 -9.56
C SER A 95 17.18 4.38 -8.14
N LYS A 96 16.72 3.17 -7.78
CA LYS A 96 16.98 2.56 -6.47
C LYS A 96 18.45 2.29 -6.23
N GLN A 97 19.16 1.77 -7.23
CA GLN A 97 20.61 1.55 -7.17
C GLN A 97 21.33 2.87 -6.87
N ASN A 98 20.98 3.92 -7.61
CA ASN A 98 21.57 5.24 -7.43
C ASN A 98 21.25 5.82 -6.05
N GLN A 99 20.03 5.65 -5.53
CA GLN A 99 19.69 6.11 -4.17
C GLN A 99 20.56 5.42 -3.11
N VAL A 100 20.80 4.11 -3.23
CA VAL A 100 21.70 3.36 -2.32
C VAL A 100 23.13 3.88 -2.42
N ILE A 101 23.67 4.04 -3.63
CA ILE A 101 25.02 4.60 -3.88
C ILE A 101 25.14 5.97 -3.21
N GLN A 102 24.19 6.87 -3.48
CA GLN A 102 24.21 8.22 -2.96
C GLN A 102 24.08 8.27 -1.44
N ALA A 103 23.29 7.39 -0.83
CA ALA A 103 23.20 7.29 0.62
C ALA A 103 24.53 6.84 1.24
N LEU A 104 25.17 5.80 0.69
CA LEU A 104 26.45 5.31 1.20
C LEU A 104 27.57 6.35 1.07
N GLN A 105 27.64 7.04 -0.06
CA GLN A 105 28.67 8.05 -0.30
C GLN A 105 28.43 9.34 0.48
N ARG A 106 27.24 9.93 0.37
CA ARG A 106 26.97 11.27 0.95
C ARG A 106 26.68 11.26 2.43
N ILE A 107 25.98 10.22 2.93
CA ILE A 107 25.60 10.11 4.34
C ILE A 107 26.62 9.23 5.07
N GLY A 108 26.97 8.09 4.50
CA GLY A 108 27.91 7.15 5.10
C GLY A 108 29.38 7.54 4.98
N GLY A 109 29.73 8.46 4.06
CA GLY A 109 31.11 8.89 3.83
C GLY A 109 32.00 7.81 3.19
N PHE A 110 31.41 6.71 2.71
CA PHE A 110 32.16 5.64 2.08
C PHE A 110 32.57 6.02 0.65
N GLN A 111 33.78 5.63 0.26
CA GLN A 111 34.29 5.77 -1.11
C GLN A 111 34.45 4.40 -1.74
N ASP A 112 34.26 4.33 -3.07
CA ASP A 112 34.50 3.13 -3.89
C ASP A 112 33.89 1.82 -3.38
N VAL A 113 32.71 1.88 -2.77
CA VAL A 113 32.01 0.69 -2.28
C VAL A 113 31.51 -0.14 -3.47
N PRO A 114 31.90 -1.43 -3.58
CA PRO A 114 31.33 -2.31 -4.58
C PRO A 114 29.87 -2.62 -4.22
N ILE A 115 28.93 -2.19 -5.07
CA ILE A 115 27.49 -2.40 -4.84
C ILE A 115 26.96 -3.32 -5.92
N SER A 116 26.43 -4.46 -5.50
CA SER A 116 25.77 -5.40 -6.42
C SER A 116 24.50 -4.78 -7.02
N PRO A 117 24.07 -5.21 -8.22
CA PRO A 117 22.82 -4.73 -8.81
C PRO A 117 21.60 -5.03 -7.92
N ILE A 118 20.60 -4.14 -7.93
CA ILE A 118 19.30 -4.42 -7.31
C ILE A 118 18.70 -5.69 -7.91
N LEU A 119 18.33 -6.63 -7.04
CA LEU A 119 17.59 -7.83 -7.45
C LEU A 119 16.16 -7.44 -7.87
N PRO A 120 15.77 -7.69 -9.13
CA PRO A 120 14.43 -7.38 -9.58
C PRO A 120 13.41 -8.31 -8.93
N ALA A 121 12.19 -7.79 -8.71
CA ALA A 121 11.08 -8.64 -8.32
C ALA A 121 10.68 -9.55 -9.49
N PRO A 122 10.28 -10.81 -9.24
CA PRO A 122 9.82 -11.72 -10.31
C PRO A 122 8.60 -11.20 -11.09
N ALA A 123 7.78 -10.35 -10.46
CA ALA A 123 6.64 -9.70 -11.07
C ALA A 123 6.50 -8.26 -10.55
N ALA A 124 6.20 -7.31 -11.44
CA ALA A 124 5.97 -5.91 -11.10
C ALA A 124 4.61 -5.65 -10.40
N PHE A 125 3.70 -6.61 -10.51
CA PHE A 125 2.31 -6.54 -10.05
C PHE A 125 1.92 -7.81 -9.28
N GLY A 126 0.78 -7.78 -8.61
CA GLY A 126 0.29 -8.94 -7.86
C GLY A 126 1.16 -9.39 -6.69
N TYR A 127 2.18 -8.61 -6.28
CA TYR A 127 3.13 -9.02 -5.24
C TYR A 127 2.60 -8.79 -3.82
N ARG A 128 1.63 -7.89 -3.64
CA ARG A 128 1.15 -7.46 -2.32
C ARG A 128 0.11 -8.44 -1.78
N ASN A 129 0.56 -9.27 -0.83
CA ASN A 129 -0.24 -10.28 -0.17
C ASN A 129 -0.96 -9.80 1.11
N LYS A 130 -0.75 -8.54 1.53
CA LYS A 130 -1.42 -7.92 2.67
C LYS A 130 -1.79 -6.48 2.36
N VAL A 131 -3.05 -6.16 2.58
CA VAL A 131 -3.63 -4.84 2.33
C VAL A 131 -4.41 -4.37 3.55
N THR A 132 -4.43 -3.05 3.73
CA THR A 132 -5.26 -2.39 4.74
C THR A 132 -5.94 -1.22 4.04
N TYR A 133 -7.27 -1.23 4.04
CA TYR A 133 -8.10 -0.20 3.46
C TYR A 133 -8.81 0.56 4.57
N PRO A 134 -8.57 1.86 4.76
CA PRO A 134 -9.54 2.71 5.44
C PRO A 134 -10.91 2.61 4.76
N TYR A 135 -11.95 2.58 5.59
CA TYR A 135 -13.32 2.80 5.14
C TYR A 135 -13.63 4.30 5.09
N GLY A 136 -14.62 4.65 4.29
CA GLY A 136 -15.25 5.96 4.29
C GLY A 136 -16.64 5.88 3.69
N LEU A 137 -17.33 7.00 3.67
CA LEU A 137 -18.61 7.15 2.99
C LEU A 137 -18.45 8.16 1.85
N SER A 138 -19.13 7.90 0.73
CA SER A 138 -19.31 8.92 -0.30
C SER A 138 -20.22 10.04 0.23
N THR A 139 -20.28 11.15 -0.52
CA THR A 139 -21.27 12.22 -0.28
C THR A 139 -22.72 11.73 -0.38
N THR A 140 -22.96 10.61 -1.07
CA THR A 140 -24.27 9.95 -1.20
C THR A 140 -24.47 8.82 -0.19
N GLY A 141 -23.60 8.67 0.80
CA GLY A 141 -23.71 7.65 1.86
C GLY A 141 -23.33 6.23 1.43
N GLN A 142 -22.68 6.05 0.27
CA GLN A 142 -22.21 4.75 -0.19
C GLN A 142 -20.89 4.38 0.50
N VAL A 143 -20.77 3.12 0.95
CA VAL A 143 -19.55 2.58 1.55
C VAL A 143 -18.41 2.59 0.53
N GLN A 144 -17.31 3.22 0.92
CA GLN A 144 -16.06 3.28 0.17
C GLN A 144 -14.95 2.60 0.95
N ALA A 145 -14.02 1.98 0.23
CA ALA A 145 -12.78 1.49 0.81
C ALA A 145 -11.66 1.57 -0.24
N GLY A 146 -10.47 1.93 0.21
CA GLY A 146 -9.33 2.05 -0.66
C GLY A 146 -8.12 2.62 0.04
N TYR A 147 -7.49 3.64 -0.53
CA TYR A 147 -6.30 4.26 0.05
C TYR A 147 -6.47 5.75 0.16
N TYR A 148 -5.68 6.38 1.01
CA TYR A 148 -5.65 7.84 1.06
C TYR A 148 -4.93 8.42 -0.15
N ARG A 149 -5.38 9.60 -0.56
CA ARG A 149 -4.67 10.45 -1.51
C ARG A 149 -3.35 10.91 -0.87
N GLN A 150 -2.29 10.96 -1.68
CA GLN A 150 -0.96 11.38 -1.24
C GLN A 150 -1.01 12.68 -0.42
N GLY A 151 -0.39 12.67 0.76
CA GLY A 151 -0.34 13.83 1.66
C GLY A 151 -1.66 14.22 2.33
N SER A 152 -2.64 13.32 2.41
CA SER A 152 -3.94 13.62 3.04
C SER A 152 -4.58 12.39 3.68
N HIS A 153 -5.70 12.57 4.40
CA HIS A 153 -6.61 11.51 4.82
C HIS A 153 -7.87 11.42 3.93
N ARG A 154 -7.83 12.00 2.72
CA ARG A 154 -8.95 11.93 1.77
C ARG A 154 -8.95 10.58 1.08
N LEU A 155 -10.03 9.84 1.21
CA LEU A 155 -10.16 8.49 0.63
C LEU A 155 -10.24 8.54 -0.90
N VAL A 156 -9.50 7.64 -1.54
CA VAL A 156 -9.66 7.24 -2.93
C VAL A 156 -10.28 5.85 -2.92
N ASN A 157 -11.57 5.78 -3.24
CA ASN A 157 -12.27 4.51 -3.37
C ASN A 157 -11.68 3.72 -4.54
N ILE A 158 -11.40 2.43 -4.33
CA ILE A 158 -10.87 1.55 -5.37
C ILE A 158 -11.69 0.28 -5.47
N ASN A 159 -11.74 -0.27 -6.69
CA ASN A 159 -12.31 -1.59 -6.97
C ASN A 159 -11.24 -2.59 -7.40
N GLN A 160 -10.11 -2.11 -7.90
CA GLN A 160 -8.98 -2.92 -8.35
C GLN A 160 -7.67 -2.26 -7.93
N CYS A 161 -6.69 -3.07 -7.54
CA CYS A 161 -5.33 -2.60 -7.29
C CYS A 161 -4.31 -3.55 -7.92
N PRO A 162 -3.68 -3.18 -9.06
CA PRO A 162 -2.81 -4.10 -9.80
C PRO A 162 -1.64 -4.68 -8.97
N ILE A 163 -1.17 -3.98 -7.95
CA ILE A 163 -0.04 -4.44 -7.12
C ILE A 163 -0.42 -5.54 -6.13
N GLN A 164 -1.71 -5.77 -5.87
CA GLN A 164 -2.16 -6.75 -4.88
C GLN A 164 -2.58 -8.07 -5.49
N ASP A 165 -2.61 -9.11 -4.67
CA ASP A 165 -3.08 -10.42 -5.09
C ASP A 165 -4.49 -10.33 -5.70
N ALA A 166 -4.68 -10.90 -6.89
CA ALA A 166 -5.90 -10.73 -7.68
C ALA A 166 -7.17 -11.24 -6.95
N GLN A 167 -7.01 -12.16 -6.00
CA GLN A 167 -8.09 -12.67 -5.16
C GLN A 167 -8.70 -11.59 -4.24
N LEU A 168 -7.96 -10.51 -3.95
CA LEU A 168 -8.37 -9.48 -3.00
C LEU A 168 -9.34 -8.45 -3.58
N ASP A 169 -9.34 -8.23 -4.90
CA ASP A 169 -10.24 -7.30 -5.59
C ASP A 169 -11.73 -7.72 -5.46
N PRO A 170 -12.13 -8.96 -5.83
CA PRO A 170 -13.52 -9.40 -5.65
C PRO A 170 -13.92 -9.45 -4.17
N LEU A 171 -13.00 -9.83 -3.28
CA LEU A 171 -13.24 -9.84 -1.84
C LEU A 171 -13.50 -8.43 -1.29
N LEU A 172 -12.74 -7.43 -1.74
CA LEU A 172 -12.97 -6.02 -1.40
C LEU A 172 -14.36 -5.55 -1.87
N ALA A 173 -14.75 -5.90 -3.09
CA ALA A 173 -16.07 -5.54 -3.62
C ALA A 173 -17.21 -6.17 -2.79
N ALA A 174 -17.11 -7.47 -2.51
CA ALA A 174 -18.07 -8.22 -1.70
C ALA A 174 -18.23 -7.64 -0.29
N VAL A 175 -17.10 -7.35 0.39
CA VAL A 175 -17.13 -6.81 1.75
C VAL A 175 -17.75 -5.41 1.80
N LYS A 176 -17.48 -4.55 0.81
CA LYS A 176 -18.14 -3.22 0.73
C LYS A 176 -19.65 -3.35 0.60
N GLN A 177 -20.13 -4.24 -0.25
CA GLN A 177 -21.56 -4.49 -0.47
C GLN A 177 -22.23 -5.04 0.79
N ASP A 178 -21.60 -6.00 1.46
CA ASP A 178 -22.13 -6.61 2.68
C ASP A 178 -22.27 -5.59 3.83
N ILE A 179 -21.24 -4.76 4.03
CA ILE A 179 -21.24 -3.67 5.02
C ILE A 179 -22.33 -2.64 4.72
N GLN A 180 -22.51 -2.28 3.44
CA GLN A 180 -23.56 -1.38 2.99
C GLN A 180 -24.95 -1.96 3.29
N HIS A 181 -25.18 -3.22 2.93
CA HIS A 181 -26.46 -3.90 3.10
C HIS A 181 -26.83 -4.07 4.59
N GLN A 182 -25.87 -4.46 5.41
CA GLN A 182 -26.09 -4.64 6.86
C GLN A 182 -26.12 -3.31 7.64
N GLY A 183 -25.87 -2.17 6.99
CA GLY A 183 -25.89 -0.85 7.61
C GLY A 183 -24.89 -0.75 8.77
N TRP A 184 -23.63 -1.14 8.53
CA TRP A 184 -22.57 -0.97 9.51
C TRP A 184 -22.17 0.49 9.60
N SER A 185 -21.94 0.97 10.82
CA SER A 185 -21.51 2.35 11.05
C SER A 185 -20.02 2.51 10.71
N ILE A 186 -19.73 3.21 9.61
CA ILE A 186 -18.37 3.57 9.24
C ILE A 186 -17.86 4.68 10.15
N TYR A 187 -16.59 4.59 10.55
CA TYR A 187 -15.95 5.58 11.39
C TYR A 187 -15.68 6.88 10.64
N ASP A 188 -16.06 8.00 11.25
CA ASP A 188 -15.79 9.36 10.80
C ASP A 188 -14.64 9.93 11.65
N GLU A 189 -13.53 10.32 10.99
CA GLU A 189 -12.35 10.82 11.69
C GLU A 189 -12.52 12.24 12.22
N ASP A 190 -13.32 13.08 11.54
CA ASP A 190 -13.52 14.49 11.88
C ASP A 190 -14.47 14.62 13.08
N ASN A 191 -15.55 13.83 13.07
CA ASN A 191 -16.56 13.83 14.13
C ASN A 191 -16.25 12.82 15.25
N HIS A 192 -15.26 11.95 15.05
CA HIS A 192 -14.95 10.84 15.95
C HIS A 192 -16.14 9.90 16.23
N THR A 193 -17.08 9.77 15.29
CA THR A 193 -18.27 8.91 15.43
C THR A 193 -18.13 7.62 14.61
N GLY A 194 -19.03 6.67 14.84
CA GLY A 194 -19.04 5.37 14.16
C GLY A 194 -18.01 4.35 14.67
N THR A 195 -17.99 3.17 14.06
CA THR A 195 -17.28 2.01 14.59
C THR A 195 -16.25 1.43 13.63
N LEU A 196 -16.61 1.13 12.39
CA LEU A 196 -15.74 0.41 11.47
C LEU A 196 -14.70 1.34 10.83
N ARG A 197 -13.40 1.11 11.11
CA ARG A 197 -12.30 1.97 10.65
C ARG A 197 -11.59 1.43 9.42
N HIS A 198 -11.16 0.16 9.45
CA HIS A 198 -10.36 -0.41 8.37
C HIS A 198 -10.72 -1.87 8.07
N LEU A 199 -10.54 -2.24 6.81
CA LEU A 199 -10.48 -3.63 6.34
C LEU A 199 -9.03 -4.03 6.16
N CYS A 200 -8.62 -5.14 6.76
CA CYS A 200 -7.34 -5.76 6.49
C CYS A 200 -7.59 -7.11 5.82
N LEU A 201 -6.96 -7.34 4.67
CA LEU A 201 -6.98 -8.64 3.99
C LEU A 201 -5.54 -9.14 3.85
N ARG A 202 -5.33 -10.44 4.01
CA ARG A 202 -4.04 -11.09 3.80
C ARG A 202 -4.22 -12.44 3.13
N VAL A 203 -3.38 -12.75 2.15
CA VAL A 203 -3.29 -14.05 1.49
C VAL A 203 -1.99 -14.75 1.88
N GLY A 204 -2.09 -16.00 2.34
CA GLY A 204 -0.95 -16.89 2.51
C GLY A 204 -0.45 -17.35 1.14
N ARG A 205 0.64 -16.78 0.63
CA ARG A 205 1.12 -17.06 -0.76
C ARG A 205 1.36 -18.53 -1.09
N ARG A 206 1.69 -19.34 -0.08
CA ARG A 206 1.92 -20.78 -0.23
C ARG A 206 0.67 -21.62 0.00
N THR A 207 -0.24 -21.16 0.85
CA THR A 207 -1.42 -21.93 1.29
C THR A 207 -2.69 -21.53 0.56
N GLY A 208 -2.73 -20.34 -0.05
CA GLY A 208 -3.94 -19.74 -0.61
C GLY A 208 -4.92 -19.19 0.44
N GLU A 209 -4.66 -19.40 1.72
CA GLU A 209 -5.58 -19.02 2.80
C GLU A 209 -5.72 -17.50 2.91
N ILE A 210 -6.95 -17.05 3.12
CA ILE A 210 -7.26 -15.63 3.24
C ILE A 210 -7.66 -15.29 4.68
N LEU A 211 -6.96 -14.34 5.27
CA LEU A 211 -7.28 -13.73 6.55
C LEU A 211 -7.99 -12.40 6.32
N LEU A 212 -9.25 -12.31 6.74
CA LEU A 212 -10.02 -11.08 6.82
C LEU A 212 -10.01 -10.54 8.26
N THR A 213 -9.75 -9.25 8.41
CA THR A 213 -9.69 -8.57 9.71
C THR A 213 -10.42 -7.24 9.63
N LEU A 214 -11.39 -7.04 10.53
CA LEU A 214 -12.12 -5.80 10.68
C LEU A 214 -11.53 -5.01 11.86
N VAL A 215 -11.10 -3.79 11.58
CA VAL A 215 -10.59 -2.86 12.61
C VAL A 215 -11.72 -1.93 13.02
N VAL A 216 -12.09 -1.98 14.29
CA VAL A 216 -13.23 -1.24 14.83
C VAL A 216 -12.81 -0.34 16.01
N LYS A 217 -13.55 0.74 16.22
CA LYS A 217 -13.56 1.55 17.45
C LYS A 217 -14.61 0.97 18.40
N GLY A 218 -14.19 0.57 19.60
CA GLY A 218 -15.07 0.00 20.64
C GLY A 218 -14.73 -1.45 21.02
N GLN A 219 -15.33 -1.95 22.10
CA GLN A 219 -15.04 -3.28 22.64
C GLN A 219 -15.91 -4.40 22.02
N GLU A 220 -17.08 -4.08 21.49
CA GLU A 220 -18.00 -5.05 20.89
C GLU A 220 -18.37 -4.74 19.45
N VAL A 221 -18.48 -5.82 18.69
CA VAL A 221 -18.95 -5.82 17.30
C VAL A 221 -20.24 -6.59 17.38
N THR A 222 -21.37 -5.88 17.33
CA THR A 222 -22.72 -6.45 17.51
C THR A 222 -23.26 -7.08 16.23
N LYS A 223 -22.65 -6.76 15.10
CA LYS A 223 -22.97 -7.31 13.77
C LYS A 223 -21.74 -8.03 13.25
N THR A 224 -21.87 -9.24 12.72
CA THR A 224 -20.79 -9.96 12.03
C THR A 224 -21.22 -10.16 10.59
N PRO A 225 -20.32 -10.01 9.60
CA PRO A 225 -20.68 -10.17 8.20
C PRO A 225 -21.26 -11.58 8.01
N GLU A 226 -22.55 -11.66 7.72
CA GLU A 226 -23.32 -12.91 7.76
C GLU A 226 -22.97 -13.82 6.58
N LYS A 227 -22.58 -13.20 5.45
CA LYS A 227 -22.07 -13.88 4.26
C LYS A 227 -21.00 -13.00 3.63
N VAL A 228 -19.74 -13.43 3.71
CA VAL A 228 -18.76 -12.99 2.72
C VAL A 228 -18.97 -13.92 1.53
N PRO A 229 -19.54 -13.48 0.39
CA PRO A 229 -19.53 -14.28 -0.81
C PRO A 229 -18.06 -14.32 -1.29
N LEU A 230 -17.31 -15.25 -0.70
CA LEU A 230 -16.10 -15.74 -1.32
C LEU A 230 -16.62 -16.42 -2.60
N GLY A 231 -16.45 -15.78 -3.75
CA GLY A 231 -16.78 -16.32 -5.07
C GLY A 231 -15.88 -17.50 -5.45
N VAL A 232 -15.62 -18.42 -4.51
CA VAL A 232 -15.11 -19.77 -4.75
C VAL A 232 -16.35 -20.62 -5.00
N GLU A 233 -16.72 -20.74 -6.27
CA GLU A 233 -17.64 -21.80 -6.69
C GLU A 233 -17.01 -23.15 -6.32
N ASN A 234 -17.78 -23.96 -5.59
CA ASN A 234 -17.58 -25.40 -5.36
C ASN A 234 -16.25 -25.85 -4.75
N THR A 235 -16.23 -25.96 -3.42
CA THR A 235 -15.91 -27.23 -2.75
C THR A 235 -16.85 -27.36 -1.54
N GLU A 236 -17.30 -28.58 -1.21
CA GLU A 236 -18.35 -28.92 -0.24
C GLU A 236 -18.05 -28.57 1.24
N ARG A 237 -17.48 -27.39 1.52
CA ARG A 237 -17.14 -26.94 2.87
C ARG A 237 -17.60 -25.50 3.03
N SER A 238 -18.73 -25.34 3.71
CA SER A 238 -19.20 -24.06 4.23
C SER A 238 -18.05 -23.36 4.98
N PRO A 239 -17.65 -22.13 4.61
CA PRO A 239 -16.63 -21.42 5.35
C PRO A 239 -17.19 -21.01 6.71
N HIS A 240 -16.75 -21.68 7.78
CA HIS A 240 -17.09 -21.31 9.14
C HIS A 240 -16.36 -20.01 9.55
N LEU A 241 -17.12 -18.93 9.76
CA LEU A 241 -16.63 -17.67 10.32
C LEU A 241 -16.34 -17.84 11.83
N LEU A 242 -15.08 -18.10 12.21
CA LEU A 242 -14.67 -18.18 13.62
C LEU A 242 -14.03 -16.87 14.11
N LEU A 243 -14.74 -16.12 14.95
CA LEU A 243 -14.20 -14.96 15.68
C LEU A 243 -13.37 -15.40 16.89
N LYS A 244 -12.04 -15.42 16.78
CA LYS A 244 -11.17 -15.61 17.94
C LYS A 244 -10.81 -14.26 18.58
N LYS A 245 -11.27 -14.02 19.81
CA LYS A 245 -10.81 -12.92 20.68
C LYS A 245 -9.37 -13.24 21.14
N ARG A 246 -8.35 -12.50 20.69
CA ARG A 246 -7.02 -12.51 21.35
C ARG A 246 -6.97 -11.43 22.43
N ARG A 247 -6.98 -11.84 23.71
CA ARG A 247 -6.36 -11.05 24.79
C ARG A 247 -4.86 -11.31 24.73
N LYS A 248 -4.03 -10.27 24.59
CA LYS A 248 -2.59 -10.41 24.84
C LYS A 248 -2.40 -10.55 26.36
N THR A 249 -2.27 -11.77 26.85
CA THR A 249 -1.61 -12.03 28.13
C THR A 249 -0.10 -11.99 27.88
N VAL A 250 0.56 -11.01 28.51
CA VAL A 250 2.02 -10.92 28.61
C VAL A 250 2.43 -11.80 29.81
N PRO A 251 3.34 -12.78 29.69
CA PRO A 251 3.96 -13.37 30.86
C PRO A 251 5.03 -12.43 31.41
N ALA A 252 5.06 -12.32 32.73
CA ALA A 252 5.91 -11.42 33.50
C ALA A 252 7.38 -11.83 33.50
N SER A 253 8.29 -10.91 33.14
CA SER A 253 9.56 -10.61 33.84
C SER A 253 10.28 -9.43 33.13
N ALA A 254 10.90 -8.57 33.94
CA ALA A 254 11.38 -7.21 33.69
C ALA A 254 12.32 -7.04 32.47
N THR A 255 12.39 -5.92 31.74
CA THR A 255 12.72 -4.55 32.20
C THR A 255 12.34 -3.47 31.15
N LYS A 256 11.96 -2.29 31.67
CA LYS A 256 11.49 -1.00 31.10
C LYS A 256 12.20 -0.53 29.80
N ILE A 257 11.55 0.24 28.90
CA ILE A 257 11.46 1.72 28.98
C ILE A 257 10.36 2.31 28.05
N ILE A 258 9.53 3.16 28.68
CA ILE A 258 8.70 4.31 28.26
C ILE A 258 7.41 4.11 27.45
N ASP A 259 6.33 4.44 28.16
CA ASP A 259 4.93 4.63 27.81
C ASP A 259 4.69 5.87 26.92
N SER A 260 3.81 5.74 25.93
CA SER A 260 2.77 6.75 25.67
C SER A 260 1.59 6.13 24.91
N GLY A 261 0.58 5.70 25.67
CA GLY A 261 -0.82 6.00 25.38
C GLY A 261 -1.51 5.39 24.14
N SER A 262 -2.57 4.62 24.41
CA SER A 262 -3.74 4.28 23.58
C SER A 262 -3.82 2.81 23.11
N HIS A 263 -4.61 2.04 23.87
CA HIS A 263 -4.90 0.63 23.62
C HIS A 263 -5.81 0.47 22.39
N ARG A 264 -5.34 -0.28 21.38
CA ARG A 264 -6.10 -0.69 20.19
C ARG A 264 -6.46 -2.18 20.30
N HIS A 265 -7.75 -2.51 20.16
CA HIS A 265 -8.20 -3.88 20.00
C HIS A 265 -8.43 -4.19 18.52
N SER A 266 -7.88 -5.32 18.04
CA SER A 266 -8.14 -5.87 16.70
C SER A 266 -8.83 -7.23 16.87
N LYS A 267 -9.84 -7.52 16.04
CA LYS A 267 -10.48 -8.84 15.98
C LYS A 267 -10.01 -9.55 14.70
N THR A 268 -9.50 -10.76 14.84
CA THR A 268 -8.89 -11.56 13.77
C THR A 268 -9.75 -12.80 13.53
N VAL A 269 -10.10 -13.07 12.27
CA VAL A 269 -10.84 -14.28 11.87
C VAL A 269 -9.93 -15.11 10.98
N VAL A 270 -9.54 -16.29 11.46
CA VAL A 270 -8.73 -17.26 10.69
C VAL A 270 -9.65 -18.42 10.30
N THR A 271 -9.63 -18.82 9.04
CA THR A 271 -10.32 -20.01 8.55
C THR A 271 -9.30 -21.14 8.33
N ASP A 272 -9.57 -22.32 8.87
CA ASP A 272 -8.80 -23.56 8.65
C ASP A 272 -9.50 -24.43 7.58
N ALA A 273 -8.71 -25.10 6.75
CA ALA A 273 -9.15 -26.30 6.04
C ALA A 273 -8.62 -27.53 6.81
N ALA A 274 -9.50 -28.32 7.41
CA ALA A 274 -9.16 -29.64 7.93
C ALA A 274 -9.98 -30.71 7.20
N ASP A 275 -9.29 -31.56 6.42
CA ASP A 275 -9.17 -32.99 6.70
C ASP A 275 -8.28 -33.62 5.61
N LEU A 276 -7.10 -34.10 6.02
CA LEU A 276 -6.35 -35.17 5.37
C LEU A 276 -5.79 -36.05 6.48
N SER A 277 -6.69 -36.72 7.20
CA SER A 277 -6.37 -37.99 7.82
C SER A 277 -5.96 -38.98 6.73
N GLY A 278 -4.66 -39.27 6.67
CA GLY A 278 -4.08 -40.28 5.78
C GLY A 278 -3.00 -39.74 4.86
N LEU A 279 -1.83 -39.41 5.41
CA LEU A 279 -0.53 -39.55 4.73
C LEU A 279 0.64 -39.46 5.74
N GLU A 280 0.48 -40.14 6.88
CA GLU A 280 1.52 -40.29 7.91
C GLU A 280 2.53 -41.42 7.59
N ALA A 281 2.66 -41.82 6.32
CA ALA A 281 3.53 -42.94 5.90
C ALA A 281 4.53 -42.61 4.78
N GLN A 282 4.70 -41.34 4.38
CA GLN A 282 5.58 -41.00 3.25
C GLN A 282 6.53 -39.81 3.49
N ALA A 283 6.69 -39.37 4.75
CA ALA A 283 7.64 -38.31 5.14
C ALA A 283 8.94 -38.84 5.78
N GLN A 284 9.21 -40.15 5.70
CA GLN A 284 10.44 -40.78 6.22
C GLN A 284 11.40 -41.32 5.14
N ARG A 285 11.14 -41.09 3.84
CA ARG A 285 11.99 -41.61 2.74
C ARG A 285 12.75 -40.56 1.91
N CYS A 286 12.66 -39.27 2.22
CA CYS A 286 13.35 -38.22 1.44
C CYS A 286 14.56 -37.59 2.14
N TRP A 287 15.09 -38.22 3.20
CA TRP A 287 16.27 -37.74 3.95
C TRP A 287 17.45 -38.71 3.90
N SER A 288 17.66 -39.40 2.77
CA SER A 288 18.79 -40.32 2.58
C SER A 288 19.29 -40.46 1.15
N SER A 289 19.27 -39.40 0.33
CA SER A 289 19.87 -39.48 -1.02
C SER A 289 20.29 -38.13 -1.60
N ILE A 290 21.25 -37.48 -0.94
CA ILE A 290 22.15 -36.52 -1.59
C ILE A 290 23.52 -37.23 -1.68
N PRO A 291 23.96 -37.68 -2.87
CA PRO A 291 25.37 -37.94 -3.10
C PRO A 291 26.09 -36.63 -3.44
N SER A 292 27.35 -36.58 -3.01
CA SER A 292 28.41 -35.56 -3.15
C SER A 292 28.39 -34.70 -4.42
#